data_AF-A0A329SAQ9-F1
#
_entry.id   AF-A0A329SAQ9-F1
#
_cell.length_a   1.000
_cell.length_b   1.000
_cell.length_c   1.000
_cell.angle_alpha   90.00
_cell.angle_beta   90.00
_cell.angle_gamma   90.00
#
_symmetry.space_group_name_H-M   'P 1'
#
loop_
_entity.id
_entity.type
_entity.pdbx_description
1 polymer ?
#
loop_
_entity_poly.entity_id
_entity_poly.type
_entity_poly.pdbx_seq_one_letter_code
_entity_poly.pdbx_strand_id
1 'polypeptide(L)'
;MKAETLAPARASCDESIRAWTAWEDEILLAYRGGDLELPHPPNFIKEMLVNEHRAMMEDMHEEHFNVTLTTVLPATMQLAAKAPHAELFKELVLANTDKRTGHSMLRALQRDVKRLSFDGFHTLQFVFYSESAATRWLLKALRFQKAVIVFQDTTRGVEEEGTGQYSAAQLDLNILTGCTGEKR
;
A
#
# COMPACT_ATOMS: atom_id res chain seq x y z
N MET A 1 -10.67 -15.55 13.67
CA MET A 1 -10.46 -15.19 12.25
C MET A 1 -9.05 -14.66 12.01
N LYS A 2 -8.68 -13.38 12.28
CA LYS A 2 -7.34 -12.84 11.88
C LYS A 2 -6.11 -13.64 12.33
N ALA A 3 -6.08 -14.15 13.57
CA ALA A 3 -4.93 -14.93 14.05
C ALA A 3 -4.75 -16.27 13.28
N GLU A 4 -5.86 -16.84 12.81
CA GLU A 4 -5.89 -18.12 12.10
C GLU A 4 -5.56 -17.95 10.62
N THR A 5 -6.00 -16.85 10.01
CA THR A 5 -5.65 -16.53 8.61
C THR A 5 -4.16 -16.23 8.42
N LEU A 6 -3.51 -15.70 9.45
CA LEU A 6 -2.08 -15.39 9.46
C LEU A 6 -1.22 -16.55 9.96
N ALA A 7 -1.82 -17.65 10.43
CA ALA A 7 -1.07 -18.84 10.80
C ALA A 7 -0.27 -19.37 9.59
N PRO A 8 0.95 -19.89 9.78
CA PRO A 8 1.74 -20.40 8.68
C PRO A 8 1.06 -21.61 8.02
N ALA A 9 1.03 -21.60 6.69
CA ALA A 9 0.59 -22.76 5.93
C ALA A 9 1.62 -23.90 6.03
N ARG A 10 1.12 -25.13 6.06
CA ARG A 10 1.89 -26.38 6.14
C ARG A 10 2.35 -26.88 4.77
N ALA A 11 1.61 -26.54 3.70
CA ALA A 11 1.92 -26.97 2.34
C ALA A 11 2.55 -25.84 1.51
N SER A 12 3.50 -26.20 0.65
CA SER A 12 4.21 -25.28 -0.25
C SER A 12 4.04 -25.58 -1.74
N CYS A 13 3.45 -26.72 -2.11
CA CYS A 13 3.39 -27.22 -3.48
C CYS A 13 1.96 -27.67 -3.84
N ASP A 14 1.63 -27.63 -5.13
CA ASP A 14 0.28 -27.91 -5.64
C ASP A 14 -0.14 -29.38 -5.48
N GLU A 15 0.82 -30.27 -5.26
CA GLU A 15 0.58 -31.69 -4.96
C GLU A 15 -0.03 -31.92 -3.56
N SER A 16 0.04 -30.92 -2.69
CA SER A 16 -0.40 -30.98 -1.29
C SER A 16 -1.71 -30.21 -1.05
N ILE A 17 -2.50 -29.99 -2.10
CA ILE A 17 -3.80 -29.31 -1.98
C ILE A 17 -4.80 -30.22 -1.27
N ARG A 18 -5.54 -29.65 -0.32
CA ARG A 18 -6.60 -30.31 0.43
C ARG A 18 -7.95 -29.64 0.22
N ALA A 19 -9.00 -30.34 0.63
CA ALA A 19 -10.34 -29.80 0.71
C ALA A 19 -10.44 -28.66 1.74
N TRP A 20 -11.44 -27.82 1.50
CA TRP A 20 -11.72 -26.61 2.25
C TRP A 20 -12.51 -27.02 3.50
N THR A 21 -12.25 -26.40 4.64
CA THR A 21 -13.14 -26.55 5.79
C THR A 21 -14.27 -25.51 5.72
N ALA A 22 -15.42 -25.79 6.33
CA ALA A 22 -16.55 -24.84 6.36
C ALA A 22 -16.14 -23.49 7.00
N TRP A 23 -15.26 -23.54 8.00
CA TRP A 23 -14.75 -22.35 8.67
C TRP A 23 -13.82 -21.51 7.77
N GLU A 24 -12.96 -22.15 6.97
CA GLU A 24 -12.10 -21.44 6.01
C GLU A 24 -12.91 -20.81 4.88
N ASP A 25 -14.03 -21.44 4.49
CA ASP A 25 -14.96 -20.87 3.53
C ASP A 25 -15.60 -19.58 4.06
N GLU A 26 -16.11 -19.60 5.30
CA GLU A 26 -16.63 -18.39 5.96
C GLU A 26 -15.58 -17.27 6.05
N ILE A 27 -14.33 -17.62 6.37
CA ILE A 27 -13.23 -16.66 6.40
C ILE A 27 -12.93 -16.09 5.00
N LEU A 28 -12.92 -16.93 3.96
CA LEU A 28 -12.66 -16.48 2.60
C LEU A 28 -13.77 -15.57 2.09
N LEU A 29 -15.03 -15.87 2.42
CA LEU A 29 -16.17 -15.01 2.10
C LEU A 29 -16.05 -13.66 2.79
N ALA A 30 -15.76 -13.63 4.10
CA ALA A 30 -15.54 -12.39 4.84
C ALA A 30 -14.35 -11.59 4.29
N TYR A 31 -13.26 -12.27 3.90
CA TYR A 31 -12.09 -11.64 3.30
C TYR A 31 -12.43 -11.02 1.93
N ARG A 32 -13.05 -11.77 1.02
CA ARG A 32 -13.44 -11.28 -0.30
C ARG A 32 -14.50 -10.18 -0.25
N GLY A 33 -15.37 -10.23 0.75
CA GLY A 33 -16.38 -9.18 1.00
C GLY A 33 -15.79 -7.90 1.61
N GLY A 34 -14.53 -7.91 2.03
CA GLY A 34 -13.88 -6.76 2.68
C GLY A 34 -14.18 -6.62 4.18
N ASP A 35 -15.07 -7.45 4.73
CA ASP A 35 -15.37 -7.49 6.17
C ASP A 35 -14.16 -7.93 7.01
N LEU A 36 -13.26 -8.73 6.41
CA LEU A 36 -12.02 -9.18 7.03
C LEU A 36 -10.79 -8.56 6.36
N GLU A 37 -10.36 -7.43 6.90
CA GLU A 37 -9.16 -6.74 6.45
C GLU A 37 -7.87 -7.47 6.91
N LEU A 38 -7.07 -7.90 5.94
CA LEU A 38 -5.81 -8.63 6.13
C LEU A 38 -4.68 -7.96 5.35
N PRO A 39 -3.41 -8.14 5.73
CA PRO A 39 -2.28 -7.57 5.00
C PRO A 39 -1.88 -8.35 3.75
N HIS A 40 -2.45 -9.52 3.54
CA HIS A 40 -2.28 -10.35 2.36
C HIS A 40 -3.41 -11.38 2.36
N PRO A 41 -3.64 -12.10 1.26
CA PRO A 41 -4.58 -13.22 1.24
C PRO A 41 -4.32 -14.23 2.37
N PRO A 42 -5.36 -14.90 2.93
CA PRO A 42 -5.19 -15.86 4.03
C PRO A 42 -4.15 -16.94 3.70
N ASN A 43 -3.25 -17.25 4.62
CA ASN A 43 -2.14 -18.18 4.35
C ASN A 43 -2.60 -19.57 3.95
N PHE A 44 -3.70 -20.07 4.53
CA PHE A 44 -4.23 -21.40 4.25
C PHE A 44 -4.63 -21.60 2.77
N ILE A 45 -4.79 -20.53 1.98
CA ILE A 45 -5.03 -20.67 0.53
C ILE A 45 -3.89 -21.40 -0.17
N LYS A 46 -2.68 -21.38 0.41
CA LYS A 46 -1.51 -22.15 -0.07
C LYS A 46 -1.73 -23.66 0.01
N GLU A 47 -2.62 -24.10 0.89
CA GLU A 47 -3.00 -25.50 1.04
C GLU A 47 -4.27 -25.87 0.27
N MET A 48 -4.98 -24.90 -0.32
CA MET A 48 -6.33 -25.10 -0.87
C MET A 48 -6.43 -24.75 -2.36
N LEU A 49 -5.57 -23.86 -2.84
CA LEU A 49 -5.58 -23.34 -4.20
C LEU A 49 -4.29 -23.72 -4.91
N VAL A 50 -4.36 -24.00 -6.21
CA VAL A 50 -3.19 -24.12 -7.10
C VAL A 50 -2.50 -22.76 -7.29
N ASN A 51 -1.24 -22.77 -7.77
CA ASN A 51 -0.46 -21.57 -8.02
C ASN A 51 -1.23 -20.46 -8.75
N GLU A 52 -1.94 -20.80 -9.83
CA GLU A 52 -2.66 -19.84 -10.68
C GLU A 52 -3.77 -19.14 -9.90
N HIS A 53 -4.54 -19.89 -9.11
CA HIS A 53 -5.61 -19.34 -8.28
C HIS A 53 -5.05 -18.49 -7.13
N ARG A 54 -3.88 -18.83 -6.59
CA ARG A 54 -3.20 -18.01 -5.58
C ARG A 54 -2.74 -16.69 -6.16
N ALA A 55 -2.17 -16.69 -7.36
CA ALA A 55 -1.80 -15.48 -8.07
C ALA A 55 -3.01 -14.58 -8.30
N MET A 56 -4.14 -15.14 -8.74
CA MET A 56 -5.39 -14.39 -8.92
C MET A 56 -5.90 -13.77 -7.60
N MET A 57 -5.76 -14.46 -6.47
CA MET A 57 -6.13 -13.90 -5.16
C MET A 57 -5.19 -12.78 -4.69
N GLU A 58 -3.89 -12.87 -5.02
CA GLU A 58 -2.91 -11.80 -4.76
C GLU A 58 -3.18 -10.58 -5.66
N ASP A 59 -3.48 -10.79 -6.94
CA ASP A 59 -3.83 -9.71 -7.87
C ASP A 59 -5.11 -9.00 -7.42
N MET A 60 -6.15 -9.76 -7.06
CA MET A 60 -7.37 -9.22 -6.48
C MET A 60 -7.09 -8.43 -5.19
N HIS A 61 -6.20 -8.93 -4.32
CA HIS A 61 -5.81 -8.22 -3.11
C HIS A 61 -5.10 -6.92 -3.43
N GLU A 62 -4.21 -6.95 -4.42
CA GLU A 62 -3.47 -5.79 -4.83
C GLU A 62 -4.35 -4.70 -5.42
N GLU A 63 -5.34 -5.08 -6.21
CA GLU A 63 -6.26 -4.16 -6.86
C GLU A 63 -7.30 -3.58 -5.89
N HIS A 64 -7.84 -4.38 -4.96
CA HIS A 64 -9.03 -3.99 -4.19
C HIS A 64 -8.75 -3.63 -2.71
N PHE A 65 -7.65 -4.11 -2.12
CA PHE A 65 -7.37 -3.89 -0.69
C PHE A 65 -6.18 -2.98 -0.44
N ASN A 66 -5.21 -2.94 -1.34
CA ASN A 66 -4.11 -2.00 -1.18
C ASN A 66 -4.59 -0.58 -1.43
N VAL A 67 -4.14 0.34 -0.58
CA VAL A 67 -4.45 1.76 -0.70
C VAL A 67 -3.15 2.51 -0.89
N THR A 68 -3.13 3.44 -1.86
CA THR A 68 -1.94 4.26 -2.12
C THR A 68 -2.15 5.67 -1.62
N LEU A 69 -1.28 6.13 -0.72
CA LEU A 69 -1.16 7.55 -0.41
C LEU A 69 0.07 8.12 -1.09
N THR A 70 -0.05 9.34 -1.58
CA THR A 70 1.05 10.04 -2.23
C THR A 70 1.55 11.18 -1.36
N THR A 71 2.81 11.54 -1.58
CA THR A 71 3.39 12.75 -1.00
C THR A 71 4.19 13.47 -2.06
N VAL A 72 4.09 14.78 -2.09
CA VAL A 72 4.89 15.63 -2.97
C VAL A 72 6.23 15.98 -2.31
N LEU A 73 7.31 15.84 -3.09
CA LEU A 73 8.65 16.26 -2.76
C LEU A 73 8.98 17.61 -3.43
N PRO A 74 9.70 18.50 -2.73
CA PRO A 74 10.24 19.70 -3.36
C PRO A 74 11.24 19.35 -4.48
N ALA A 75 11.22 20.10 -5.58
CA ALA A 75 12.15 19.93 -6.71
C ALA A 75 13.64 20.11 -6.34
N THR A 76 13.93 20.66 -5.17
CA THR A 76 15.30 20.82 -4.64
C THR A 76 15.87 19.51 -4.11
N MET A 77 15.07 18.45 -3.98
CA MET A 77 15.50 17.16 -3.48
C MET A 77 16.15 16.33 -4.58
N GLN A 78 17.32 15.76 -4.27
CA GLN A 78 18.01 14.86 -5.17
C GLN A 78 17.76 13.43 -4.75
N LEU A 79 16.96 12.73 -5.55
CA LEU A 79 16.75 11.28 -5.47
C LEU A 79 17.08 10.66 -6.81
N ALA A 80 17.66 9.46 -6.78
CA ALA A 80 17.81 8.67 -7.99
C ALA A 80 16.41 8.33 -8.54
N ALA A 81 16.22 8.43 -9.85
CA ALA A 81 14.93 8.15 -10.48
C ALA A 81 14.40 6.74 -10.20
N LYS A 82 15.29 5.79 -9.89
CA LYS A 82 14.97 4.42 -9.49
C LYS A 82 15.51 4.11 -8.09
N ALA A 83 15.35 5.04 -7.15
CA ALA A 83 15.78 4.84 -5.77
C ALA A 83 15.10 3.57 -5.21
N PRO A 84 15.86 2.60 -4.69
CA PRO A 84 15.29 1.39 -4.14
C PRO A 84 14.51 1.71 -2.86
N HIS A 85 13.48 0.91 -2.62
CA HIS A 85 12.63 0.98 -1.43
C HIS A 85 13.41 1.19 -0.12
N ALA A 86 14.50 0.42 0.06
CA ALA A 86 15.32 0.47 1.27
C ALA A 86 16.03 1.82 1.45
N GLU A 87 16.47 2.47 0.37
CA GLU A 87 17.10 3.78 0.43
C GLU A 87 16.08 4.87 0.77
N LEU A 88 14.90 4.83 0.15
CA LEU A 88 13.80 5.75 0.48
C LEU A 88 13.40 5.64 1.96
N PHE A 89 13.28 4.42 2.48
CA PHE A 89 13.00 4.19 3.90
C PHE A 89 14.14 4.64 4.81
N LYS A 90 15.40 4.47 4.40
CA LYS A 90 16.55 4.95 5.16
C LYS A 90 16.49 6.47 5.33
N GLU A 91 16.14 7.22 4.28
CA GLU A 91 15.99 8.68 4.36
C GLU A 91 14.88 9.09 5.33
N LEU A 92 13.75 8.37 5.34
CA LEU A 92 12.69 8.58 6.32
C LEU A 92 13.17 8.34 7.75
N VAL A 93 13.88 7.23 7.99
CA VAL A 93 14.44 6.92 9.32
C VAL A 93 15.37 8.05 9.76
N LEU A 94 16.38 8.38 8.95
CA LEU A 94 17.36 9.40 9.27
C LEU A 94 16.73 10.77 9.59
N ALA A 95 15.67 11.15 8.88
CA ALA A 95 15.02 12.44 9.05
C ALA A 95 14.08 12.53 10.28
N ASN A 96 13.65 11.40 10.85
CA ASN A 96 12.63 11.37 11.91
C ASN A 96 13.06 10.71 13.24
N THR A 97 14.24 10.08 13.32
CA THR A 97 14.65 9.31 14.51
C THR A 97 15.56 10.04 15.51
N ASP A 98 15.57 11.38 15.50
CA ASP A 98 16.30 12.19 16.50
C ASP A 98 15.81 11.98 17.94
N LYS A 99 14.56 11.51 18.11
CA LYS A 99 13.89 11.26 19.40
C LYS A 99 13.41 9.82 19.55
N ARG A 100 13.17 9.40 20.80
CA ARG A 100 12.63 8.07 21.15
C ARG A 100 11.30 7.77 20.45
N THR A 101 10.42 8.77 20.31
CA THR A 101 9.09 8.62 19.69
C THR A 101 9.17 8.38 18.17
N GLY A 102 10.19 8.93 17.50
CA GLY A 102 10.37 8.79 16.06
C GLY A 102 10.63 7.35 15.63
N HIS A 103 11.36 6.59 16.45
CA HIS A 103 11.61 5.17 16.21
C HIS A 103 10.33 4.35 16.24
N SER A 104 9.48 4.55 17.26
CA SER A 104 8.20 3.85 17.37
C SER A 104 7.25 4.20 16.22
N MET A 105 7.23 5.47 15.81
CA MET A 105 6.45 5.94 14.66
C MET A 105 6.91 5.29 13.35
N LEU A 106 8.22 5.25 13.10
CA LEU A 106 8.77 4.65 11.88
C LEU A 106 8.63 3.12 11.87
N ARG A 107 8.66 2.46 13.04
CA ARG A 107 8.30 1.05 13.17
C ARG A 107 6.83 0.80 12.80
N ALA A 108 5.92 1.67 13.22
CA ALA A 108 4.52 1.59 12.84
C ALA A 108 4.35 1.80 11.32
N LEU A 109 5.07 2.77 10.73
CA LEU A 109 5.04 3.01 9.28
C LEU A 109 5.55 1.79 8.51
N GLN A 110 6.69 1.23 8.92
CA GLN A 110 7.29 0.05 8.30
C GLN A 110 6.36 -1.17 8.34
N ARG A 111 5.54 -1.31 9.39
CA ARG A 111 4.56 -2.39 9.50
C ARG A 111 3.36 -2.17 8.57
N ASP A 112 2.97 -0.91 8.38
CA ASP A 112 1.74 -0.56 7.67
C ASP A 112 1.95 -0.43 6.14
N VAL A 113 3.17 -0.09 5.70
CA VAL A 113 3.53 0.10 4.28
C VAL A 113 4.00 -1.21 3.64
N LYS A 114 3.36 -1.58 2.53
CA LYS A 114 3.76 -2.68 1.64
C LYS A 114 4.91 -2.27 0.73
N ARG A 115 4.80 -1.09 0.10
CA ARG A 115 5.78 -0.58 -0.86
C ARG A 115 5.85 0.94 -0.83
N LEU A 116 7.07 1.45 -0.73
CA LEU A 116 7.46 2.84 -1.00
C LEU A 116 8.20 2.93 -2.34
N SER A 117 7.71 3.79 -3.25
CA SER A 117 8.33 4.08 -4.54
C SER A 117 8.40 5.59 -4.82
N PHE A 118 9.33 5.97 -5.69
CA PHE A 118 9.46 7.33 -6.21
C PHE A 118 9.22 7.28 -7.72
N ASP A 119 8.43 8.22 -8.23
CA ASP A 119 8.07 8.31 -9.66
C ASP A 119 9.22 8.81 -10.54
N GLY A 120 10.30 9.30 -9.93
CA GLY A 120 11.46 9.86 -10.62
C GLY A 120 11.40 11.38 -10.80
N PHE A 121 10.33 12.03 -10.37
CA PHE A 121 10.11 13.47 -10.46
C PHE A 121 9.92 14.10 -9.10
N HIS A 122 8.72 14.04 -8.54
CA HIS A 122 8.39 14.72 -7.29
C HIS A 122 7.41 13.91 -6.43
N THR A 123 6.96 12.73 -6.83
CA THR A 123 5.94 11.98 -6.09
C THR A 123 6.54 10.76 -5.42
N LEU A 124 6.40 10.68 -4.09
CA LEU A 124 6.52 9.41 -3.39
C LEU A 124 5.15 8.75 -3.29
N GLN A 125 5.12 7.46 -3.56
CA GLN A 125 3.93 6.62 -3.44
C GLN A 125 4.15 5.63 -2.31
N PHE A 126 3.19 5.59 -1.39
CA PHE A 126 3.15 4.67 -0.26
C PHE A 126 1.95 3.75 -0.44
N VAL A 127 2.21 2.51 -0.83
CA VAL A 127 1.22 1.45 -0.91
C VAL A 127 1.09 0.83 0.47
N PHE A 128 -0.10 0.93 1.05
CA PHE A 128 -0.49 0.31 2.31
C PHE A 128 -1.20 -1.00 2.04
N TYR A 129 -1.05 -1.94 2.97
CA TYR A 129 -1.71 -3.23 2.92
C TYR A 129 -3.23 -3.18 3.00
N SER A 130 -3.78 -2.05 3.47
CA SER A 130 -5.18 -1.97 3.85
C SER A 130 -5.67 -0.53 4.04
N GLU A 131 -6.97 -0.29 3.96
CA GLU A 131 -7.58 1.03 4.15
C GLU A 131 -7.42 1.56 5.58
N SER A 132 -7.64 0.71 6.60
CA SER A 132 -7.41 1.09 7.99
C SER A 132 -5.95 1.43 8.25
N ALA A 133 -5.01 0.79 7.54
CA ALA A 133 -3.60 1.14 7.60
C ALA A 133 -3.35 2.52 6.99
N ALA A 134 -3.81 2.76 5.76
CA ALA A 134 -3.67 4.05 5.10
C ALA A 134 -4.33 5.20 5.89
N THR A 135 -5.52 4.98 6.44
CA THR A 135 -6.27 5.99 7.23
C THR A 135 -5.49 6.48 8.44
N ARG A 136 -4.67 5.61 9.05
CA ARG A 136 -3.78 6.03 10.16
C ARG A 136 -2.72 7.02 9.70
N TRP A 137 -2.39 7.09 8.42
CA TRP A 137 -1.33 7.92 7.85
C TRP A 137 -1.87 9.11 7.05
N LEU A 138 -3.11 9.05 6.58
CA LEU A 138 -3.78 10.13 5.87
C LEU A 138 -3.63 11.47 6.60
N LEU A 139 -3.19 12.50 5.86
CA LEU A 139 -2.91 13.86 6.34
C LEU A 139 -1.82 13.98 7.43
N LYS A 140 -1.12 12.90 7.77
CA LYS A 140 0.04 13.00 8.67
C LYS A 140 1.24 13.57 7.93
N ALA A 141 2.08 14.26 8.69
CA ALA A 141 3.32 14.81 8.19
C ALA A 141 4.53 14.01 8.68
N LEU A 142 5.49 13.76 7.79
CA LEU A 142 6.80 13.21 8.11
C LEU A 142 7.89 14.10 7.54
N ARG A 143 9.11 13.95 8.06
CA ARG A 143 10.28 14.52 7.39
C ARG A 143 10.84 13.52 6.38
N PHE A 144 11.25 14.01 5.22
CA PHE A 144 12.02 13.24 4.26
C PHE A 144 13.22 14.09 3.87
N GLN A 145 14.43 13.61 4.18
CA GLN A 145 15.65 14.43 4.13
C GLN A 145 15.46 15.77 4.86
N LYS A 146 15.38 16.88 4.12
CA LYS A 146 15.21 18.25 4.65
C LYS A 146 13.79 18.81 4.46
N ALA A 147 12.89 18.06 3.84
CA ALA A 147 11.53 18.48 3.54
C ALA A 147 10.53 17.89 4.54
N VAL A 148 9.40 18.56 4.72
CA VAL A 148 8.21 18.00 5.36
C VAL A 148 7.27 17.53 4.26
N ILE A 149 6.92 16.26 4.29
CA ILE A 149 5.97 15.62 3.37
C ILE A 149 4.67 15.33 4.11
N VAL A 150 3.55 15.38 3.40
CA VAL A 150 2.22 15.08 3.93
C VAL A 150 1.59 13.99 3.08
N PHE A 151 1.05 12.97 3.74
CA PHE A 151 0.30 11.90 3.06
C PHE A 151 -1.05 12.42 2.58
N GLN A 152 -1.28 12.29 1.28
CA GLN A 152 -2.51 12.68 0.62
C GLN A 152 -3.09 11.49 -0.13
N ASP A 153 -4.41 11.44 -0.18
CA ASP A 153 -5.09 10.54 -1.11
C ASP A 153 -5.26 11.26 -2.45
N THR A 154 -4.55 10.76 -3.45
CA THR A 154 -4.65 11.24 -4.84
C THR A 154 -5.17 10.15 -5.76
N THR A 155 -5.60 9.01 -5.21
CA THR A 155 -6.30 7.99 -6.01
C THR A 155 -7.65 8.54 -6.42
N ARG A 156 -8.13 8.12 -7.59
CA ARG A 156 -9.42 8.55 -8.11
C ARG A 156 -10.40 7.40 -7.92
N GLY A 157 -11.58 7.68 -7.37
CA GLY A 157 -12.63 6.68 -7.32
C GLY A 157 -13.03 6.26 -8.74
N VAL A 158 -13.39 4.99 -8.93
CA VAL A 158 -13.89 4.47 -10.22
C VAL A 158 -15.10 5.28 -10.72
N GLU A 159 -15.93 5.76 -9.80
CA GLU A 159 -17.09 6.60 -10.10
C GLU A 159 -16.72 8.05 -10.48
N GLU A 160 -15.53 8.51 -10.10
CA GLU A 160 -15.04 9.86 -10.36
C GLU A 160 -14.23 9.96 -11.65
N GLU A 161 -13.76 8.83 -12.19
CA GLU A 161 -13.05 8.76 -13.47
C GLU A 161 -13.92 9.30 -14.62
N GLY A 162 -13.41 10.32 -15.32
CA GLY A 162 -14.11 10.94 -16.44
C GLY A 162 -15.14 12.02 -16.09
N THR A 163 -15.42 12.26 -14.81
CA THR A 163 -16.37 13.31 -14.37
C THR A 163 -15.79 14.73 -14.43
N GLY A 164 -14.46 14.84 -14.46
CA GLY A 164 -13.75 16.12 -14.40
C GLY A 164 -13.69 16.76 -13.01
N GLN A 165 -14.23 16.09 -11.98
CA GLN A 165 -14.06 16.49 -10.59
C GLN A 165 -12.69 16.03 -10.07
N TYR A 166 -12.01 16.92 -9.35
CA TYR A 166 -10.71 16.67 -8.73
C TYR A 166 -10.73 17.15 -7.28
N SER A 167 -10.17 16.36 -6.37
CA SER A 167 -9.87 16.79 -5.02
C SER A 167 -8.72 17.81 -5.00
N ALA A 168 -8.59 18.58 -3.92
CA ALA A 168 -7.50 19.55 -3.78
C ALA A 168 -6.11 18.87 -3.91
N ALA A 169 -5.95 17.69 -3.31
CA ALA A 169 -4.72 16.91 -3.41
C ALA A 169 -4.42 16.45 -4.85
N GLN A 170 -5.45 16.05 -5.59
CA GLN A 170 -5.31 15.66 -7.00
C GLN A 170 -4.94 16.86 -7.88
N LEU A 171 -5.52 18.04 -7.61
CA LEU A 171 -5.16 19.28 -8.31
C LEU A 171 -3.72 19.69 -8.03
N ASP A 172 -3.30 19.66 -6.77
CA ASP A 172 -1.92 19.99 -6.36
C ASP A 172 -0.92 19.08 -7.07
N LEU A 173 -1.20 17.76 -7.11
CA LEU A 173 -0.37 16.81 -7.85
C LEU A 173 -0.33 17.11 -9.36
N ASN A 174 -1.49 17.35 -9.99
CA ASN A 174 -1.60 17.62 -11.43
C ASN A 174 -0.87 18.90 -11.86
N ILE A 175 -0.91 19.95 -11.03
CA ILE A 175 -0.19 21.21 -11.29
C ILE A 175 1.31 20.98 -11.26
N LEU A 176 1.79 20.12 -10.36
CA LEU A 176 3.21 19.81 -10.22
C LEU A 176 3.72 18.83 -11.28
N THR A 177 2.90 17.88 -11.74
CA THR A 177 3.29 16.91 -12.81
C THR A 177 3.26 17.51 -14.20
N GLY A 178 2.60 18.64 -14.42
CA GLY A 178 2.54 19.31 -15.72
C GLY A 178 1.81 18.47 -16.77
N CYS A 179 0.49 18.60 -16.85
CA CYS A 179 -0.35 18.29 -18.01
C CYS A 179 0.06 17.07 -18.88
N THR A 180 -0.50 15.88 -18.61
CA THR A 180 -0.74 14.86 -19.66
C THR A 180 -2.22 14.53 -19.75
N GLY A 181 -3.01 15.56 -20.07
CA GLY A 181 -4.31 15.37 -20.71
C GLY A 181 -4.11 15.32 -22.23
N GLU A 182 -3.44 14.27 -22.74
CA GLU A 182 -3.42 14.03 -24.19
C GLU A 182 -4.44 12.93 -24.49
N LYS A 183 -5.66 13.39 -24.84
CA LYS A 183 -6.64 12.57 -25.55
C LYS A 183 -6.01 12.08 -26.86
N ARG A 184 -5.96 10.77 -27.05
CA ARG A 184 -6.05 10.15 -28.39
C ARG A 184 -7.00 8.98 -28.32
#